data_AF-A0A9X1DCM3-F1
#
_entry.id   AF-A0A9X1DCM3-F1
#
_cell.length_a   1.000
_cell.length_b   1.000
_cell.length_c   1.000
_cell.angle_alpha   90.00
_cell.angle_beta   90.00
_cell.angle_gamma   90.00
#
_symmetry.space_group_name_H-M   'P 1'
#
loop_
_entity.id
_entity.type
_entity.pdbx_description
1 polymer ?
#
loop_
_entity_poly.entity_id
_entity_poly.type
_entity_poly.pdbx_seq_one_letter_code
_entity_poly.pdbx_strand_id
1 'polypeptide(L)'
;MRHELHRWRGRLAAALGATILAGAPAMAQAPGEASAVNIPTCDRACLIDHARDYMKALAAHDAGKAKFADDVQFTENNVVIPIGKGLWNSISKVAPTGLELADPLTGQAGWFGVIWEHDIPAIYAMRIHVTAGKIDEVETVVHRKTGLPAPFGDPDKVEHDPEFNAVLPPEERRSRARLVAVAQSYFNTVERNDGMTFATFSQDCGRLENGISTTAPRSGPGGNASNIAAGCEAQFKLGIYRINKRIRERRFPLVDEERGVVMASGFFDHDNEVDNYKLTNGREMKTALKWPNSISLLEAFRVKNGEIQRIEAVFTYVPYFMHNPWATGPGREEASE
;
A
#
# COMPACT_ATOMS: atom_id res chain seq x y z
N MET A 1 76.17 -14.32 46.09
CA MET A 1 76.39 -14.58 47.53
C MET A 1 75.05 -14.93 48.16
N ARG A 2 74.97 -16.14 48.76
CA ARG A 2 74.15 -16.58 49.92
C ARG A 2 72.63 -16.27 49.91
N HIS A 3 71.79 -17.30 49.81
CA HIS A 3 70.97 -17.89 50.91
C HIS A 3 70.06 -16.84 51.58
N GLU A 4 68.74 -17.01 51.68
CA GLU A 4 68.11 -18.04 52.52
C GLU A 4 66.66 -18.38 52.13
N LEU A 5 66.31 -19.65 52.36
CA LEU A 5 64.96 -20.14 52.54
C LEU A 5 64.50 -19.85 53.97
N HIS A 6 63.23 -19.45 54.14
CA HIS A 6 62.48 -19.77 55.35
C HIS A 6 61.06 -20.23 55.01
N ARG A 7 60.81 -21.53 55.26
CA ARG A 7 59.48 -22.10 55.53
C ARG A 7 59.13 -21.77 56.99
N TRP A 8 57.87 -21.45 57.32
CA TRP A 8 56.91 -22.37 57.96
C TRP A 8 55.60 -21.67 58.42
N ARG A 9 54.48 -22.19 57.92
CA ARG A 9 53.17 -22.47 58.55
C ARG A 9 52.46 -21.42 59.45
N GLY A 10 51.30 -20.98 58.95
CA GLY A 10 50.08 -20.77 59.73
C GLY A 10 48.86 -21.16 58.89
N ARG A 11 48.10 -22.17 59.32
CA ARG A 11 46.79 -22.56 58.77
C ARG A 11 45.71 -21.61 59.33
N LEU A 12 44.57 -21.54 58.63
CA LEU A 12 43.22 -21.05 59.00
C LEU A 12 42.75 -20.00 57.98
N ALA A 13 41.57 -20.04 57.35
CA ALA A 13 40.47 -20.99 57.29
C ALA A 13 39.74 -20.70 55.97
N ALA A 14 39.11 -21.72 55.40
CA ALA A 14 38.31 -21.60 54.19
C ALA A 14 37.05 -20.75 54.44
N ALA A 15 36.74 -19.84 53.52
CA ALA A 15 35.38 -19.39 53.26
C ALA A 15 35.17 -19.38 51.73
N LEU A 16 34.75 -20.52 51.21
CA LEU A 16 34.17 -20.66 49.87
C LEU A 16 32.82 -19.95 49.88
N GLY A 17 32.80 -18.69 49.40
CA GLY A 17 31.56 -18.00 49.09
C GLY A 17 30.95 -18.61 47.83
N ALA A 18 29.92 -19.44 48.00
CA ALA A 18 29.08 -19.89 46.90
C ALA A 18 28.24 -18.71 46.41
N THR A 19 28.69 -18.03 45.36
CA THR A 19 27.85 -17.10 44.60
C THR A 19 26.82 -17.90 43.82
N ILE A 20 25.62 -18.03 44.40
CA ILE A 20 24.41 -18.44 43.68
C ILE A 20 24.06 -17.28 42.74
N LEU A 21 24.37 -17.41 41.45
CA LEU A 21 23.73 -16.62 40.40
C LEU A 21 22.26 -17.05 40.37
N ALA A 22 21.42 -16.39 41.17
CA ALA A 22 19.99 -16.44 41.00
C ALA A 22 19.68 -15.84 39.63
N GLY A 23 19.38 -16.70 38.65
CA GLY A 23 18.82 -16.27 37.39
C GLY A 23 17.57 -15.46 37.69
N ALA A 24 17.60 -14.17 37.40
CA ALA A 24 16.41 -13.35 37.46
C ALA A 24 15.35 -14.01 36.55
N PRO A 25 14.15 -14.31 37.04
CA PRO A 25 13.08 -14.75 36.17
C PRO A 25 12.87 -13.64 35.13
N ALA A 26 12.86 -14.03 33.84
CA ALA A 26 12.42 -13.16 32.77
C ALA A 26 11.12 -12.48 33.20
N MET A 27 11.06 -11.15 33.10
CA MET A 27 9.93 -10.35 33.57
C MET A 27 8.63 -10.92 33.01
N ALA A 28 7.86 -11.61 33.85
CA ALA A 28 6.47 -11.88 33.58
C ALA A 28 5.71 -10.56 33.75
N GLN A 29 4.89 -10.18 32.76
CA GLN A 29 4.07 -8.96 32.83
C GLN A 29 3.25 -8.96 34.12
N ALA A 30 3.17 -7.80 34.79
CA ALA A 30 2.39 -7.70 36.02
C ALA A 30 0.89 -7.85 35.72
N PRO A 31 0.10 -8.48 36.62
CA PRO A 31 -1.35 -8.57 36.44
C PRO A 31 -1.97 -7.17 36.29
N GLY A 32 -2.62 -6.90 35.15
CA GLY A 32 -3.25 -5.61 34.85
C GLY A 32 -2.45 -4.68 33.93
N GLU A 33 -1.21 -5.03 33.56
CA GLU A 33 -0.53 -4.36 32.45
C GLU A 33 -1.14 -4.79 31.11
N ALA A 34 -1.27 -3.84 30.18
CA ALA A 34 -1.70 -4.14 28.83
C ALA A 34 -0.73 -5.17 28.22
N SER A 35 -1.27 -6.29 27.75
CA SER A 35 -0.49 -7.32 27.06
C SER A 35 0.20 -6.69 25.85
N ALA A 36 1.48 -7.04 25.62
CA ALA A 36 2.16 -6.68 24.37
C ALA A 36 1.54 -7.41 23.16
N VAL A 37 0.67 -8.40 23.40
CA VAL A 37 -0.11 -9.09 22.38
C VAL A 37 -1.32 -8.24 22.04
N ASN A 38 -1.27 -7.57 20.89
CA ASN A 38 -2.45 -6.94 20.29
C ASN A 38 -3.36 -8.06 19.77
N ILE A 39 -4.48 -8.30 20.45
CA ILE A 39 -5.53 -9.22 19.99
C ILE A 39 -6.50 -8.39 19.14
N PRO A 40 -6.59 -8.63 17.81
CA PRO A 40 -7.52 -7.90 16.96
C PRO A 40 -8.95 -8.00 17.50
N THR A 41 -9.59 -6.85 17.72
CA THR A 41 -11.01 -6.80 18.11
C THR A 41 -11.95 -7.08 16.93
N CYS A 42 -11.42 -7.04 15.70
CA CYS A 42 -12.11 -7.28 14.45
C CYS A 42 -11.17 -8.11 13.56
N ASP A 43 -11.54 -9.35 13.25
CA ASP A 43 -10.77 -10.21 12.36
C ASP A 43 -10.97 -9.81 10.89
N ARG A 44 -10.37 -10.57 9.95
CA ARG A 44 -10.48 -10.28 8.52
C ARG A 44 -11.94 -10.28 8.05
N ALA A 45 -12.76 -11.23 8.49
CA ALA A 45 -14.14 -11.31 8.04
C ALA A 45 -14.94 -10.08 8.52
N CYS A 46 -14.77 -9.73 9.79
CA CYS A 46 -15.33 -8.52 10.39
C CYS A 46 -14.93 -7.24 9.61
N LEU A 47 -13.63 -7.09 9.28
CA LEU A 47 -13.14 -5.91 8.53
C LEU A 47 -13.70 -5.85 7.10
N ILE A 48 -13.79 -6.99 6.42
CA ILE A 48 -14.39 -7.08 5.10
C ILE A 48 -15.89 -6.77 5.16
N ASP A 49 -16.60 -7.20 6.20
CA ASP A 49 -18.00 -6.86 6.38
C ASP A 49 -18.19 -5.34 6.58
N HIS A 50 -17.32 -4.67 7.33
CA HIS A 50 -17.31 -3.21 7.42
C HIS A 50 -17.08 -2.52 6.06
N ALA A 51 -16.13 -3.02 5.26
CA ALA A 51 -15.88 -2.49 3.92
C ALA A 51 -17.10 -2.67 3.00
N ARG A 52 -17.72 -3.85 3.03
CA ARG A 52 -18.95 -4.15 2.27
C ARG A 52 -20.13 -3.31 2.73
N ASP A 53 -20.31 -3.12 4.03
CA ASP A 53 -21.38 -2.29 4.58
C ASP A 53 -21.20 -0.82 4.23
N TYR A 54 -19.95 -0.32 4.22
CA TYR A 54 -19.63 0.99 3.64
C TYR A 54 -20.06 1.07 2.17
N MET A 55 -19.69 0.09 1.33
CA MET A 55 -20.04 0.11 -0.10
C MET A 55 -21.56 0.02 -0.33
N LYS A 56 -22.29 -0.75 0.49
CA LYS A 56 -23.77 -0.80 0.46
C LYS A 56 -24.38 0.53 0.89
N ALA A 57 -23.85 1.16 1.94
CA ALA A 57 -24.30 2.47 2.41
C ALA A 57 -24.08 3.54 1.33
N LEU A 58 -22.90 3.52 0.69
CA LEU A 58 -22.55 4.40 -0.42
C LEU A 58 -23.53 4.22 -1.59
N ALA A 59 -23.78 2.98 -2.04
CA ALA A 59 -24.73 2.69 -3.11
C ALA A 59 -26.17 3.11 -2.77
N ALA A 60 -26.52 3.14 -1.48
CA ALA A 60 -27.85 3.51 -1.01
C ALA A 60 -28.00 5.02 -0.69
N HIS A 61 -26.96 5.83 -0.88
CA HIS A 61 -26.90 7.25 -0.53
C HIS A 61 -27.22 7.52 0.94
N ASP A 62 -26.92 6.56 1.81
CA ASP A 62 -27.35 6.59 3.21
C ASP A 62 -26.19 6.23 4.13
N ALA A 63 -25.47 7.26 4.58
CA ALA A 63 -24.36 7.11 5.51
C ALA A 63 -24.79 6.47 6.85
N GLY A 64 -26.07 6.54 7.22
CA GLY A 64 -26.60 5.90 8.44
C GLY A 64 -26.60 4.38 8.38
N LYS A 65 -26.40 3.77 7.19
CA LYS A 65 -26.29 2.31 7.02
C LYS A 65 -24.91 1.75 7.32
N ALA A 66 -23.90 2.60 7.49
CA ALA A 66 -22.57 2.20 7.94
C ALA A 66 -22.31 2.69 9.36
N LYS A 67 -21.49 1.95 10.11
CA LYS A 67 -21.15 2.29 11.50
C LYS A 67 -19.96 3.25 11.52
N PHE A 68 -20.20 4.55 11.53
CA PHE A 68 -19.15 5.56 11.64
C PHE A 68 -18.87 5.96 13.09
N ALA A 69 -17.62 6.35 13.37
CA ALA A 69 -17.26 7.12 14.55
C ALA A 69 -17.79 8.56 14.44
N ASP A 70 -17.97 9.22 15.59
CA ASP A 70 -18.54 10.57 15.63
C ASP A 70 -17.60 11.60 14.98
N ASP A 71 -16.29 11.31 14.97
CA ASP A 71 -15.19 12.09 14.42
C ASP A 71 -14.61 11.51 13.12
N VAL A 72 -15.41 10.73 12.37
CA VAL A 72 -14.96 10.10 11.12
C VAL A 72 -14.35 11.12 10.15
N GLN A 73 -13.15 10.81 9.66
CA GLN A 73 -12.49 11.57 8.60
C GLN A 73 -12.71 10.90 7.25
N PHE A 74 -13.10 11.68 6.25
CA PHE A 74 -13.35 11.18 4.89
C PHE A 74 -12.65 12.06 3.86
N THR A 75 -11.94 11.42 2.93
CA THR A 75 -11.39 12.09 1.75
C THR A 75 -11.87 11.43 0.47
N GLU A 76 -12.25 12.24 -0.52
CA GLU A 76 -12.39 11.83 -1.91
C GLU A 76 -11.31 12.51 -2.74
N ASN A 77 -10.48 11.73 -3.45
CA ASN A 77 -9.39 12.25 -4.28
C ASN A 77 -8.51 13.26 -3.52
N ASN A 78 -8.16 12.91 -2.27
CA ASN A 78 -7.33 13.71 -1.35
C ASN A 78 -7.92 15.05 -0.92
N VAL A 79 -9.22 15.26 -1.11
CA VAL A 79 -9.94 16.40 -0.53
C VAL A 79 -10.76 15.92 0.65
N VAL A 80 -10.50 16.49 1.84
CA VAL A 80 -11.31 16.22 3.03
C VAL A 80 -12.70 16.81 2.84
N ILE A 81 -13.72 15.97 2.89
CA ILE A 81 -15.12 16.37 2.76
C ILE A 81 -15.98 15.61 3.80
N PRO A 82 -17.15 16.14 4.19
CA PRO A 82 -18.03 15.43 5.10
C PRO A 82 -18.52 14.10 4.51
N ILE A 83 -18.63 13.06 5.34
CA ILE A 83 -19.27 11.80 4.94
C ILE A 83 -20.69 12.06 4.45
N GLY A 84 -21.13 11.36 3.40
CA GLY A 84 -22.41 11.65 2.73
C GLY A 84 -22.35 12.80 1.70
N LYS A 85 -21.17 13.37 1.42
CA LYS A 85 -20.93 14.34 0.33
C LYS A 85 -20.10 13.74 -0.80
N GLY A 86 -19.92 14.49 -1.89
CA GLY A 86 -19.17 14.03 -3.06
C GLY A 86 -19.89 12.86 -3.75
N LEU A 87 -19.14 11.78 -3.98
CA LEU A 87 -19.58 10.54 -4.62
C LEU A 87 -20.89 9.99 -4.04
N TRP A 88 -21.14 10.19 -2.74
CA TRP A 88 -22.38 9.78 -2.08
C TRP A 88 -23.66 10.33 -2.74
N ASN A 89 -23.59 11.47 -3.43
CA ASN A 89 -24.74 12.09 -4.10
C ASN A 89 -24.84 11.72 -5.58
N SER A 90 -23.76 11.26 -6.21
CA SER A 90 -23.70 11.01 -7.66
C SER A 90 -23.69 9.53 -8.02
N ILE A 91 -23.27 8.65 -7.10
CA ILE A 91 -23.17 7.21 -7.37
C ILE A 91 -24.54 6.64 -7.77
N SER A 92 -24.61 5.81 -8.81
CA SER A 92 -25.84 5.11 -9.19
C SER A 92 -25.72 3.59 -9.03
N LYS A 93 -24.49 3.06 -9.02
CA LYS A 93 -24.23 1.63 -8.96
C LYS A 93 -22.83 1.33 -8.41
N VAL A 94 -22.71 0.19 -7.75
CA VAL A 94 -21.43 -0.44 -7.34
C VAL A 94 -21.37 -1.82 -7.98
N ALA A 95 -20.19 -2.23 -8.44
CA ALA A 95 -19.99 -3.60 -8.95
C ALA A 95 -20.31 -4.62 -7.84
N PRO A 96 -20.92 -5.77 -8.17
CA PRO A 96 -21.31 -6.77 -7.17
C PRO A 96 -20.11 -7.42 -6.47
N THR A 97 -18.93 -7.33 -7.08
CA THR A 97 -17.67 -7.88 -6.60
C THR A 97 -16.57 -6.86 -6.75
N GLY A 98 -15.54 -6.97 -5.90
CA GLY A 98 -14.32 -6.20 -5.98
C GLY A 98 -13.16 -6.95 -5.34
N LEU A 99 -11.95 -6.42 -5.45
CA LEU A 99 -10.81 -6.85 -4.64
C LEU A 99 -11.03 -6.40 -3.19
N GLU A 100 -10.89 -7.32 -2.25
CA GLU A 100 -11.13 -7.10 -0.83
C GLU A 100 -9.88 -7.39 -0.01
N LEU A 101 -9.39 -6.38 0.71
CA LEU A 101 -8.17 -6.43 1.51
C LEU A 101 -8.49 -6.19 2.97
N ALA A 102 -7.76 -6.82 3.89
CA ALA A 102 -7.92 -6.56 5.30
C ALA A 102 -6.62 -6.80 6.07
N ASP A 103 -6.45 -6.05 7.14
CA ASP A 103 -5.36 -6.16 8.08
C ASP A 103 -5.91 -6.07 9.50
N PRO A 104 -6.19 -7.22 10.13
CA PRO A 104 -6.72 -7.29 11.48
C PRO A 104 -5.82 -6.64 12.53
N LEU A 105 -4.50 -6.62 12.32
CA LEU A 105 -3.56 -6.11 13.32
C LEU A 105 -3.71 -4.61 13.52
N THR A 106 -4.02 -3.88 12.44
CA THR A 106 -4.16 -2.41 12.48
C THR A 106 -5.56 -1.94 12.12
N GLY A 107 -6.56 -2.83 12.07
CA GLY A 107 -7.96 -2.46 11.81
C GLY A 107 -8.20 -1.87 10.41
N GLN A 108 -7.41 -2.20 9.41
CA GLN A 108 -7.52 -1.59 8.07
C GLN A 108 -8.25 -2.53 7.11
N ALA A 109 -9.11 -1.99 6.26
CA ALA A 109 -9.72 -2.73 5.15
C ALA A 109 -9.62 -1.92 3.85
N GLY A 110 -9.57 -2.62 2.73
CA GLY A 110 -9.50 -2.01 1.41
C GLY A 110 -10.47 -2.66 0.43
N TRP A 111 -10.97 -1.88 -0.52
CA TRP A 111 -11.83 -2.34 -1.60
C TRP A 111 -11.43 -1.69 -2.93
N PHE A 112 -11.28 -2.48 -3.99
CA PHE A 112 -11.07 -1.98 -5.35
C PHE A 112 -12.12 -2.54 -6.28
N GLY A 113 -12.57 -1.75 -7.25
CA GLY A 113 -13.55 -2.22 -8.22
C GLY A 113 -14.10 -1.10 -9.08
N VAL A 114 -15.29 -1.33 -9.64
CA VAL A 114 -15.97 -0.39 -10.51
C VAL A 114 -17.21 0.15 -9.82
N ILE A 115 -17.44 1.44 -9.99
CA ILE A 115 -18.65 2.14 -9.59
C ILE A 115 -19.20 2.91 -10.80
N TRP A 116 -20.43 3.39 -10.70
CA TRP A 116 -21.02 4.28 -11.68
C TRP A 116 -21.57 5.52 -10.99
N GLU A 117 -21.40 6.68 -11.61
CA GLU A 117 -22.01 7.95 -11.21
C GLU A 117 -22.97 8.39 -12.31
N HIS A 118 -24.27 8.48 -12.01
CA HIS A 118 -25.31 8.70 -13.04
C HIS A 118 -25.10 7.82 -14.29
N ASP A 119 -24.79 6.55 -14.07
CA ASP A 119 -24.53 5.52 -15.09
C ASP A 119 -23.25 5.72 -15.92
N ILE A 120 -22.38 6.65 -15.51
CA ILE A 120 -21.04 6.82 -16.06
C ILE A 120 -20.03 6.05 -15.18
N PRO A 121 -19.26 5.10 -15.74
CA PRO A 121 -18.35 4.28 -14.96
C PRO A 121 -17.14 5.08 -14.43
N ALA A 122 -16.70 4.74 -13.23
CA ALA A 122 -15.42 5.13 -12.67
C ALA A 122 -14.74 3.92 -12.01
N ILE A 123 -13.41 3.89 -12.06
CA ILE A 123 -12.61 2.90 -11.34
C ILE A 123 -12.32 3.44 -9.95
N TYR A 124 -12.48 2.61 -8.94
CA TYR A 124 -12.55 3.05 -7.55
C TYR A 124 -11.65 2.19 -6.67
N ALA A 125 -10.95 2.86 -5.75
CA ALA A 125 -10.29 2.22 -4.62
C ALA A 125 -10.64 2.96 -3.33
N MET A 126 -10.74 2.20 -2.25
CA MET A 126 -11.04 2.70 -0.92
C MET A 126 -10.20 1.98 0.13
N ARG A 127 -9.80 2.74 1.14
CA ARG A 127 -9.31 2.24 2.42
C ARG A 127 -10.21 2.76 3.53
N ILE A 128 -10.59 1.89 4.46
CA ILE A 128 -11.17 2.27 5.75
C ILE A 128 -10.26 1.85 6.90
N HIS A 129 -10.32 2.59 8.01
CA HIS A 129 -9.85 2.14 9.31
C HIS A 129 -11.07 1.88 10.21
N VAL A 130 -10.97 0.84 11.04
CA VAL A 130 -11.99 0.41 11.97
C VAL A 130 -11.39 0.29 13.36
N THR A 131 -11.90 1.10 14.28
CA THR A 131 -11.56 1.05 15.70
C THR A 131 -12.83 0.94 16.54
N ALA A 132 -12.81 0.12 17.59
CA ALA A 132 -13.96 -0.12 18.46
C ALA A 132 -15.26 -0.48 17.68
N GLY A 133 -15.15 -1.20 16.57
CA GLY A 133 -16.28 -1.61 15.73
C GLY A 133 -16.95 -0.48 14.94
N LYS A 134 -16.27 0.67 14.80
CA LYS A 134 -16.72 1.84 14.04
C LYS A 134 -15.65 2.26 13.03
N ILE A 135 -16.08 2.77 11.89
CA ILE A 135 -15.22 3.36 10.86
C ILE A 135 -14.89 4.79 11.26
N ASP A 136 -13.62 5.08 11.50
CA ASP A 136 -13.09 6.41 11.88
C ASP A 136 -12.30 7.09 10.75
N GLU A 137 -11.84 6.32 9.75
CA GLU A 137 -11.19 6.87 8.55
C GLU A 137 -11.74 6.25 7.27
N VAL A 138 -11.90 7.08 6.23
CA VAL A 138 -12.26 6.66 4.89
C VAL A 138 -11.44 7.44 3.87
N GLU A 139 -10.58 6.76 3.12
CA GLU A 139 -9.78 7.32 2.03
C GLU A 139 -10.21 6.71 0.71
N THR A 140 -10.69 7.52 -0.24
CA THR A 140 -11.10 7.03 -1.56
C THR A 140 -10.33 7.72 -2.69
N VAL A 141 -10.02 6.92 -3.71
CA VAL A 141 -9.53 7.38 -5.01
C VAL A 141 -10.55 6.95 -6.06
N VAL A 142 -11.11 7.94 -6.74
CA VAL A 142 -12.13 7.80 -7.79
C VAL A 142 -11.52 8.25 -9.12
N HIS A 143 -11.19 7.27 -9.95
CA HIS A 143 -10.68 7.50 -11.30
C HIS A 143 -11.82 7.53 -12.33
N ARG A 144 -12.18 8.75 -12.75
CA ARG A 144 -13.17 8.99 -13.81
C ARG A 144 -12.46 9.03 -15.16
N LYS A 145 -13.10 8.53 -16.21
CA LYS A 145 -12.57 8.66 -17.56
C LYS A 145 -12.58 10.14 -17.98
N THR A 146 -11.41 10.69 -18.28
CA THR A 146 -11.27 12.09 -18.73
C THR A 146 -10.56 12.15 -20.09
N GLY A 147 -10.30 13.36 -20.59
CA GLY A 147 -9.42 13.56 -21.75
C GLY A 147 -7.92 13.43 -21.42
N LEU A 148 -7.56 13.28 -20.14
CA LEU A 148 -6.16 13.13 -19.73
C LEU A 148 -5.66 11.70 -20.01
N PRO A 149 -4.41 11.52 -20.47
CA PRO A 149 -3.86 10.19 -20.70
C PRO A 149 -3.79 9.40 -19.40
N ALA A 150 -4.61 8.35 -19.27
CA ALA A 150 -4.52 7.38 -18.20
C ALA A 150 -5.06 6.02 -18.69
N PRO A 151 -4.60 4.90 -18.14
CA PRO A 151 -5.28 3.63 -18.31
C PRO A 151 -6.73 3.76 -17.84
N PHE A 152 -7.66 3.19 -18.62
CA PHE A 152 -9.06 3.07 -18.23
C PHE A 152 -9.61 1.78 -18.84
N GLY A 153 -9.86 0.80 -17.99
CA GLY A 153 -10.39 -0.51 -18.37
C GLY A 153 -11.83 -0.46 -18.87
N ASP A 154 -12.20 -1.53 -19.55
CA ASP A 154 -13.60 -1.80 -19.85
C ASP A 154 -14.30 -2.14 -18.52
N PRO A 155 -15.23 -1.32 -18.02
CA PRO A 155 -15.82 -1.48 -16.69
C PRO A 155 -16.54 -2.82 -16.50
N ASP A 156 -16.99 -3.45 -17.59
CA ASP A 156 -17.68 -4.74 -17.55
C ASP A 156 -16.71 -5.95 -17.62
N LYS A 157 -15.40 -5.70 -17.76
CA LYS A 157 -14.35 -6.73 -17.88
C LYS A 157 -13.21 -6.57 -16.88
N VAL A 158 -13.41 -5.77 -15.84
CA VAL A 158 -12.43 -5.65 -14.76
C VAL A 158 -12.42 -6.96 -13.97
N GLU A 159 -11.28 -7.64 -14.00
CA GLU A 159 -11.05 -8.89 -13.25
C GLU A 159 -9.92 -8.67 -12.23
N HIS A 160 -10.24 -8.93 -10.97
CA HIS A 160 -9.27 -8.88 -9.87
C HIS A 160 -8.57 -10.22 -9.74
N ASP A 161 -7.25 -10.21 -9.53
CA ASP A 161 -6.49 -11.45 -9.47
C ASP A 161 -6.79 -12.22 -8.16
N PRO A 162 -7.19 -13.52 -8.23
CA PRO A 162 -7.54 -14.29 -7.05
C PRO A 162 -6.35 -14.50 -6.09
N GLU A 163 -5.10 -14.34 -6.53
CA GLU A 163 -3.92 -14.45 -5.66
C GLU A 163 -3.95 -13.47 -4.50
N PHE A 164 -4.61 -12.31 -4.63
CA PHE A 164 -4.77 -11.38 -3.50
C PHE A 164 -5.56 -11.97 -2.33
N ASN A 165 -6.43 -12.95 -2.57
CA ASN A 165 -7.22 -13.62 -1.53
C ASN A 165 -6.59 -14.92 -1.02
N ALA A 166 -5.61 -15.46 -1.76
CA ALA A 166 -4.98 -16.74 -1.44
C ALA A 166 -4.08 -16.63 -0.19
N VAL A 167 -4.32 -17.53 0.78
CA VAL A 167 -3.46 -17.67 1.95
C VAL A 167 -2.14 -18.29 1.52
N LEU A 168 -1.03 -17.64 1.89
CA LEU A 168 0.30 -18.15 1.62
C LEU A 168 0.65 -19.30 2.57
N PRO A 169 1.37 -20.33 2.10
CA PRO A 169 2.15 -21.21 2.97
C PRO A 169 3.13 -20.39 3.84
N PRO A 170 3.36 -20.78 5.12
CA PRO A 170 4.21 -20.01 6.03
C PRO A 170 5.61 -19.65 5.49
N GLU A 171 6.23 -20.52 4.71
CA GLU A 171 7.56 -20.35 4.10
C GLU A 171 7.60 -19.28 2.98
N GLU A 172 6.46 -19.04 2.33
CA GLU A 172 6.32 -18.04 1.28
C GLU A 172 5.97 -16.65 1.84
N ARG A 173 5.51 -16.60 3.11
CA ARG A 173 5.19 -15.36 3.82
C ARG A 173 6.45 -14.58 4.15
N ARG A 174 6.27 -13.28 4.36
CA ARG A 174 7.30 -12.39 4.87
C ARG A 174 6.70 -11.57 6.00
N SER A 175 7.55 -11.20 6.96
CA SER A 175 7.15 -10.29 8.04
C SER A 175 6.59 -8.98 7.48
N ARG A 176 5.70 -8.33 8.22
CA ARG A 176 5.12 -7.01 7.92
C ARG A 176 6.16 -5.99 7.47
N ALA A 177 7.26 -5.85 8.22
CA ALA A 177 8.34 -4.92 7.89
C ALA A 177 8.98 -5.24 6.54
N ARG A 178 9.13 -6.52 6.21
CA ARG A 178 9.67 -6.95 4.91
C ARG A 178 8.68 -6.71 3.77
N LEU A 179 7.39 -6.94 3.99
CA LEU A 179 6.34 -6.63 3.02
C LEU A 179 6.32 -5.13 2.68
N VAL A 180 6.37 -4.27 3.71
CA VAL A 180 6.51 -2.81 3.53
C VAL A 180 7.78 -2.46 2.77
N ALA A 181 8.93 -3.07 3.11
CA ALA A 181 10.18 -2.81 2.40
C ALA A 181 10.12 -3.21 0.92
N VAL A 182 9.44 -4.31 0.58
CA VAL A 182 9.21 -4.74 -0.81
C VAL A 182 8.33 -3.73 -1.54
N ALA A 183 7.20 -3.32 -0.96
CA ALA A 183 6.34 -2.28 -1.56
C ALA A 183 7.07 -0.92 -1.70
N GLN A 184 7.88 -0.53 -0.73
CA GLN A 184 8.73 0.67 -0.83
C GLN A 184 9.75 0.57 -1.96
N SER A 185 10.35 -0.61 -2.17
CA SER A 185 11.32 -0.84 -3.25
C SER A 185 10.69 -0.71 -4.64
N TYR A 186 9.39 -0.98 -4.77
CA TYR A 186 8.65 -0.70 -6.00
C TYR A 186 8.63 0.79 -6.29
N PHE A 187 8.23 1.62 -5.33
CA PHE A 187 8.25 3.06 -5.52
C PHE A 187 9.66 3.62 -5.79
N ASN A 188 10.71 3.03 -5.20
CA ASN A 188 12.09 3.38 -5.56
C ASN A 188 12.44 3.00 -7.01
N THR A 189 11.88 1.91 -7.53
CA THR A 189 12.08 1.46 -8.93
C THR A 189 11.33 2.34 -9.92
N VAL A 190 10.16 2.83 -9.52
CA VAL A 190 9.32 3.74 -10.30
C VAL A 190 9.93 5.15 -10.36
N GLU A 191 10.41 5.66 -9.22
CA GLU A 191 10.98 7.01 -9.14
C GLU A 191 12.20 7.16 -10.03
N ARG A 192 12.14 8.13 -10.95
CA ARG A 192 13.19 8.42 -11.93
C ARG A 192 13.65 7.18 -12.70
N ASN A 193 12.72 6.28 -13.02
CA ASN A 193 13.03 5.00 -13.64
C ASN A 193 13.96 5.14 -14.87
N ASP A 194 15.20 4.69 -14.72
CA ASP A 194 16.27 4.81 -15.70
C ASP A 194 16.78 3.44 -16.19
N GLY A 195 16.09 2.37 -15.81
CA GLY A 195 16.50 0.99 -16.07
C GLY A 195 16.93 0.22 -14.81
N MET A 196 17.30 0.94 -13.74
CA MET A 196 17.64 0.29 -12.48
C MET A 196 16.37 -0.19 -11.76
N THR A 197 16.41 -1.42 -11.25
CA THR A 197 15.33 -2.04 -10.49
C THR A 197 15.77 -2.31 -9.05
N PHE A 198 15.03 -1.79 -8.08
CA PHE A 198 15.23 -2.05 -6.65
C PHE A 198 14.26 -3.11 -6.12
N ALA A 199 13.07 -3.20 -6.72
CA ALA A 199 12.10 -4.24 -6.44
C ALA A 199 12.46 -5.54 -7.17
N THR A 200 12.14 -6.66 -6.54
CA THR A 200 12.16 -7.98 -7.15
C THR A 200 10.74 -8.36 -7.56
N PHE A 201 10.58 -8.83 -8.79
CA PHE A 201 9.30 -9.23 -9.37
C PHE A 201 9.33 -10.74 -9.64
N SER A 202 8.22 -11.42 -9.37
CA SER A 202 8.09 -12.81 -9.81
C SER A 202 8.06 -12.87 -11.34
N GLN A 203 8.42 -14.01 -11.91
CA GLN A 203 8.43 -14.20 -13.36
C GLN A 203 7.05 -13.95 -13.99
N ASP A 204 5.97 -14.30 -13.28
CA ASP A 204 4.59 -14.13 -13.71
C ASP A 204 3.98 -12.79 -13.30
N CYS A 205 4.80 -11.80 -12.92
CA CYS A 205 4.27 -10.55 -12.37
C CYS A 205 3.25 -9.86 -13.29
N GLY A 206 2.07 -9.58 -12.73
CA GLY A 206 0.94 -8.91 -13.40
C GLY A 206 0.64 -7.55 -12.77
N ARG A 207 0.36 -6.54 -13.60
CA ARG A 207 -0.12 -5.23 -13.14
C ARG A 207 -1.44 -4.84 -13.80
N LEU A 208 -2.42 -4.51 -12.97
CA LEU A 208 -3.72 -3.95 -13.33
C LEU A 208 -3.74 -2.48 -12.87
N GLU A 209 -3.90 -1.54 -13.81
CA GLU A 209 -4.01 -0.12 -13.50
C GLU A 209 -5.35 0.39 -14.00
N ASN A 210 -6.13 1.02 -13.13
CA ASN A 210 -7.45 1.57 -13.47
C ASN A 210 -8.29 0.59 -14.32
N GLY A 211 -8.34 -0.68 -13.90
CA GLY A 211 -9.15 -1.73 -14.51
C GLY A 211 -8.60 -2.35 -15.81
N ILE A 212 -7.37 -2.04 -16.24
CA ILE A 212 -6.76 -2.66 -17.42
C ILE A 212 -5.35 -3.20 -17.14
N SER A 213 -5.03 -4.36 -17.73
CA SER A 213 -3.68 -4.89 -17.63
C SER A 213 -2.68 -4.01 -18.39
N THR A 214 -1.57 -3.69 -17.73
CA THR A 214 -0.47 -2.92 -18.34
C THR A 214 0.76 -3.76 -18.60
N THR A 215 0.78 -5.04 -18.20
CA THR A 215 1.93 -5.94 -18.39
C THR A 215 1.66 -7.13 -19.31
N ALA A 216 0.39 -7.53 -19.49
CA ALA A 216 0.01 -8.55 -20.46
C ALA A 216 -0.32 -7.90 -21.83
N PRO A 217 0.17 -8.44 -22.95
CA PRO A 217 -0.14 -7.90 -24.28
C PRO A 217 -1.66 -7.85 -24.53
N ARG A 218 -2.14 -6.72 -25.05
CA ARG A 218 -3.55 -6.56 -25.44
C ARG A 218 -3.67 -6.07 -26.86
N SER A 219 -4.59 -6.67 -27.61
CA SER A 219 -5.02 -6.17 -28.91
C SER A 219 -5.99 -5.00 -28.75
N GLY A 220 -5.74 -3.86 -29.40
CA GLY A 220 -6.67 -2.72 -29.43
C GLY A 220 -5.98 -1.36 -29.64
N PRO A 221 -6.74 -0.30 -29.98
CA PRO A 221 -6.21 1.04 -30.15
C PRO A 221 -5.85 1.69 -28.80
N GLY A 222 -4.65 2.26 -28.69
CA GLY A 222 -4.13 2.94 -27.50
C GLY A 222 -2.69 2.55 -27.16
N GLY A 223 -1.93 3.49 -26.57
CA GLY A 223 -0.57 3.21 -26.09
C GLY A 223 -0.60 2.47 -24.75
N ASN A 224 -0.57 1.14 -24.78
CA ASN A 224 -0.41 0.30 -23.57
C ASN A 224 1.07 0.00 -23.34
N ALA A 225 1.54 0.07 -22.09
CA ALA A 225 2.92 -0.23 -21.73
C ALA A 225 3.36 -1.65 -22.15
N SER A 226 2.44 -2.62 -22.13
CA SER A 226 2.69 -3.99 -22.60
C SER A 226 3.06 -4.08 -24.09
N ASN A 227 2.60 -3.12 -24.92
CA ASN A 227 2.97 -3.04 -26.34
C ASN A 227 4.41 -2.56 -26.53
N ILE A 228 4.99 -1.92 -25.51
CA ILE A 228 6.39 -1.50 -25.49
C ILE A 228 7.29 -2.60 -24.92
N ALA A 229 6.89 -3.18 -23.79
CA ALA A 229 7.55 -4.32 -23.16
C ALA A 229 6.54 -5.10 -22.31
N ALA A 230 6.50 -6.42 -22.45
CA ALA A 230 5.62 -7.28 -21.64
C ALA A 230 6.26 -7.64 -20.30
N GLY A 231 5.45 -7.74 -19.24
CA GLY A 231 5.88 -8.08 -17.87
C GLY A 231 6.38 -6.90 -17.04
N CYS A 232 6.25 -7.00 -15.71
CA CYS A 232 6.61 -5.92 -14.78
C CYS A 232 8.10 -5.51 -14.89
N GLU A 233 9.01 -6.48 -14.73
CA GLU A 233 10.44 -6.20 -14.62
C GLU A 233 11.02 -5.64 -15.94
N ALA A 234 10.61 -6.20 -17.09
CA ALA A 234 11.10 -5.78 -18.40
C ALA A 234 10.76 -4.32 -18.71
N GLN A 235 9.59 -3.84 -18.28
CA GLN A 235 9.19 -2.44 -18.45
C GLN A 235 10.10 -1.49 -17.64
N PHE A 236 10.39 -1.84 -16.39
CA PHE A 236 11.28 -1.05 -15.55
C PHE A 236 12.73 -1.08 -16.02
N LYS A 237 13.24 -2.25 -16.45
CA LYS A 237 14.58 -2.39 -17.06
C LYS A 237 14.72 -1.59 -18.36
N LEU A 238 13.62 -1.39 -19.08
CA LEU A 238 13.61 -0.58 -20.28
C LEU A 238 13.61 0.93 -19.98
N GLY A 239 13.18 1.36 -18.79
CA GLY A 239 13.16 2.76 -18.38
C GLY A 239 11.91 3.52 -18.85
N ILE A 240 10.79 2.83 -19.10
CA ILE A 240 9.60 3.48 -19.70
C ILE A 240 8.83 4.40 -18.73
N TYR A 241 9.14 4.33 -17.44
CA TYR A 241 8.50 5.13 -16.40
C TYR A 241 9.33 6.34 -15.97
N ARG A 242 10.34 6.74 -16.77
CA ARG A 242 11.24 7.87 -16.48
C ARG A 242 10.52 9.20 -16.18
N ILE A 243 9.28 9.32 -16.63
CA ILE A 243 8.39 10.47 -16.40
C ILE A 243 7.95 10.60 -14.93
N ASN A 244 8.05 9.55 -14.13
CA ASN A 244 7.67 9.54 -12.71
C ASN A 244 8.82 10.12 -11.88
N LYS A 245 8.83 11.44 -11.68
CA LYS A 245 10.02 12.18 -11.22
C LYS A 245 10.24 12.13 -9.73
N ARG A 246 9.14 12.08 -8.98
CA ARG A 246 9.14 12.01 -7.54
C ARG A 246 7.91 11.24 -7.10
N ILE A 247 8.12 10.28 -6.22
CA ILE A 247 7.07 9.54 -5.55
C ILE A 247 7.10 9.95 -4.08
N ARG A 248 6.18 10.81 -3.68
CA ARG A 248 6.17 11.42 -2.34
C ARG A 248 5.01 10.94 -1.48
N GLU A 249 5.12 11.22 -0.18
CA GLU A 249 4.06 10.96 0.82
C GLU A 249 3.57 9.50 0.77
N ARG A 250 4.53 8.59 0.57
CA ARG A 250 4.33 7.15 0.51
C ARG A 250 3.89 6.65 1.88
N ARG A 251 2.76 5.92 1.93
CA ARG A 251 2.27 5.25 3.14
C ARG A 251 1.90 3.81 2.81
N PHE A 252 1.89 2.96 3.83
CA PHE A 252 1.58 1.52 3.71
C PHE A 252 0.57 1.13 4.79
N PRO A 253 -0.66 1.67 4.73
CA PRO A 253 -1.61 1.56 5.83
C PRO A 253 -2.06 0.12 6.11
N LEU A 254 -2.19 -0.74 5.09
CA LEU A 254 -2.73 -2.10 5.23
C LEU A 254 -1.65 -3.11 4.86
N VAL A 255 -1.37 -4.07 5.75
CA VAL A 255 -0.45 -5.18 5.50
C VAL A 255 -1.03 -6.50 6.01
N ASP A 256 -1.42 -7.39 5.10
CA ASP A 256 -1.86 -8.76 5.39
C ASP A 256 -0.66 -9.71 5.26
N GLU A 257 -0.07 -10.14 6.39
CA GLU A 257 1.05 -11.09 6.40
C GLU A 257 0.64 -12.51 5.97
N GLU A 258 -0.61 -12.90 6.21
CA GLU A 258 -1.13 -14.22 5.89
C GLU A 258 -1.27 -14.41 4.37
N ARG A 259 -1.66 -13.35 3.66
CA ARG A 259 -1.79 -13.33 2.19
C ARG A 259 -0.63 -12.64 1.51
N GLY A 260 0.31 -12.07 2.27
CA GLY A 260 1.42 -11.29 1.73
C GLY A 260 0.93 -10.10 0.89
N VAL A 261 -0.05 -9.34 1.37
CA VAL A 261 -0.61 -8.18 0.66
C VAL A 261 -0.22 -6.89 1.37
N VAL A 262 0.14 -5.86 0.62
CA VAL A 262 0.32 -4.50 1.11
C VAL A 262 -0.53 -3.55 0.29
N MET A 263 -1.37 -2.74 0.92
CA MET A 263 -1.94 -1.56 0.27
C MET A 263 -1.09 -0.35 0.61
N ALA A 264 -0.73 0.40 -0.42
CA ALA A 264 0.04 1.62 -0.31
C ALA A 264 -0.72 2.82 -0.89
N SER A 265 -0.36 4.02 -0.45
CA SER A 265 -0.79 5.28 -1.04
C SER A 265 0.41 6.16 -1.35
N GLY A 266 0.31 7.03 -2.33
CA GLY A 266 1.34 8.03 -2.61
C GLY A 266 0.94 8.98 -3.73
N PHE A 267 1.85 9.90 -4.04
CA PHE A 267 1.69 10.80 -5.19
C PHE A 267 2.84 10.59 -6.17
N PHE A 268 2.52 10.44 -7.45
CA PHE A 268 3.54 10.49 -8.51
C PHE A 268 3.50 11.87 -9.13
N ASP A 269 4.60 12.61 -8.98
CA ASP A 269 4.78 13.91 -9.59
C ASP A 269 5.49 13.74 -10.94
N HIS A 270 4.92 14.37 -11.96
CA HIS A 270 5.49 14.44 -13.30
C HIS A 270 5.78 15.93 -13.57
N ASP A 271 7.06 16.31 -13.61
CA ASP A 271 7.46 17.69 -13.95
C ASP A 271 7.23 17.99 -15.45
N ASN A 272 7.34 16.95 -16.30
CA ASN A 272 7.28 17.01 -17.74
C ASN A 272 8.19 18.10 -18.36
N GLU A 273 9.39 18.28 -17.81
CA GLU A 273 10.42 19.21 -18.34
C GLU A 273 10.89 18.84 -19.75
N VAL A 274 10.76 17.56 -20.13
CA VAL A 274 11.16 17.03 -21.42
C VAL A 274 10.02 16.29 -22.09
N ASP A 275 9.82 16.54 -23.39
CA ASP A 275 8.80 15.85 -24.19
C ASP A 275 9.30 14.50 -24.74
N ASN A 276 10.62 14.35 -24.87
CA ASN A 276 11.27 13.14 -25.36
C ASN A 276 12.39 12.71 -24.42
N TYR A 277 12.58 11.39 -24.27
CA TYR A 277 13.66 10.82 -23.48
C TYR A 277 14.15 9.49 -24.08
N LYS A 278 15.37 9.08 -23.74
CA LYS A 278 15.95 7.81 -24.21
C LYS A 278 15.65 6.67 -23.23
N LEU A 279 15.32 5.53 -23.80
CA LEU A 279 15.25 4.23 -23.11
C LEU A 279 16.64 3.62 -22.97
N THR A 280 16.76 2.57 -22.15
CA THR A 280 18.04 1.87 -21.92
C THR A 280 18.60 1.20 -23.16
N ASN A 281 17.74 0.84 -24.13
CA ASN A 281 18.16 0.30 -25.42
C ASN A 281 18.47 1.38 -26.48
N GLY A 282 18.48 2.66 -26.10
CA GLY A 282 18.78 3.79 -26.99
C GLY A 282 17.61 4.30 -27.82
N ARG A 283 16.45 3.61 -27.83
CA ARG A 283 15.24 4.10 -28.51
C ARG A 283 14.70 5.35 -27.83
N GLU A 284 14.25 6.32 -28.62
CA GLU A 284 13.54 7.48 -28.09
C GLU A 284 12.07 7.17 -27.79
N MET A 285 11.59 7.74 -26.70
CA MET A 285 10.20 7.73 -26.27
C MET A 285 9.70 9.15 -26.17
N LYS A 286 8.45 9.34 -26.57
CA LYS A 286 7.71 10.59 -26.40
C LYS A 286 6.68 10.41 -25.30
N THR A 287 6.67 11.29 -24.30
CA THR A 287 5.69 11.22 -23.21
C THR A 287 4.29 11.59 -23.70
N ALA A 288 3.24 11.00 -23.12
CA ALA A 288 1.86 11.46 -23.33
C ALA A 288 1.52 12.67 -22.44
N LEU A 289 2.26 12.86 -21.34
CA LEU A 289 2.03 13.93 -20.37
C LEU A 289 2.76 15.20 -20.81
N LYS A 290 2.03 16.30 -21.04
CA LYS A 290 2.58 17.51 -21.68
C LYS A 290 2.79 18.70 -20.74
N TRP A 291 2.43 18.57 -19.47
CA TRP A 291 2.51 19.65 -18.48
C TRP A 291 2.68 19.08 -17.08
N PRO A 292 3.24 19.86 -16.12
CA PRO A 292 3.39 19.42 -14.75
C PRO A 292 2.07 18.95 -14.15
N ASN A 293 2.05 17.77 -13.55
CA ASN A 293 0.86 17.21 -12.90
C ASN A 293 1.25 16.19 -11.83
N SER A 294 0.33 15.94 -10.91
CA SER A 294 0.44 14.85 -9.95
C SER A 294 -0.69 13.86 -10.19
N ILE A 295 -0.43 12.59 -9.93
CA ILE A 295 -1.49 11.60 -9.66
C ILE A 295 -1.41 11.19 -8.20
N SER A 296 -2.57 10.94 -7.60
CA SER A 296 -2.69 10.26 -6.31
C SER A 296 -3.21 8.86 -6.53
N LEU A 297 -2.80 7.92 -5.68
CA LEU A 297 -3.09 6.49 -5.85
C LEU A 297 -3.37 5.77 -4.54
N LEU A 298 -4.15 4.70 -4.68
CA LEU A 298 -4.11 3.54 -3.81
C LEU A 298 -3.65 2.34 -4.66
N GLU A 299 -2.64 1.62 -4.20
CA GLU A 299 -2.01 0.53 -4.94
C GLU A 299 -1.76 -0.67 -4.03
N ALA A 300 -2.29 -1.81 -4.42
CA ALA A 300 -2.15 -3.09 -3.73
C ALA A 300 -1.04 -3.92 -4.36
N PHE A 301 -0.15 -4.44 -3.53
CA PHE A 301 0.93 -5.34 -3.91
C PHE A 301 0.69 -6.71 -3.29
N ARG A 302 0.65 -7.75 -4.13
CA ARG A 302 0.75 -9.14 -3.69
C ARG A 302 2.21 -9.56 -3.74
N VAL A 303 2.76 -9.96 -2.60
CA VAL A 303 4.14 -10.40 -2.42
C VAL A 303 4.18 -11.87 -2.05
N LYS A 304 4.86 -12.67 -2.88
CA LYS A 304 5.04 -14.11 -2.70
C LYS A 304 6.53 -14.43 -2.75
N ASN A 305 7.04 -15.21 -1.80
CA ASN A 305 8.47 -15.52 -1.69
C ASN A 305 9.39 -14.28 -1.56
N GLY A 306 8.84 -13.13 -1.16
CA GLY A 306 9.57 -11.86 -1.08
C GLY A 306 9.68 -11.10 -2.40
N GLU A 307 8.96 -11.55 -3.44
CA GLU A 307 8.89 -10.93 -4.76
C GLU A 307 7.48 -10.39 -5.01
N ILE A 308 7.37 -9.29 -5.75
CA ILE A 308 6.07 -8.73 -6.16
C ILE A 308 5.51 -9.61 -7.28
N GLN A 309 4.34 -10.20 -7.04
CA GLN A 309 3.65 -11.10 -7.95
C GLN A 309 2.46 -10.43 -8.64
N ARG A 310 1.68 -9.62 -7.92
CA ARG A 310 0.57 -8.85 -8.50
C ARG A 310 0.60 -7.43 -8.00
N ILE A 311 0.12 -6.53 -8.86
CA ILE A 311 -0.03 -5.11 -8.58
C ILE A 311 -1.41 -4.71 -9.07
N GLU A 312 -2.21 -4.09 -8.21
CA GLU A 312 -3.47 -3.48 -8.60
C GLU A 312 -3.51 -2.03 -8.12
N ALA A 313 -3.57 -1.08 -9.05
CA ALA A 313 -3.53 0.35 -8.75
C ALA A 313 -4.77 1.07 -9.26
N VAL A 314 -5.33 1.95 -8.43
CA VAL A 314 -6.27 2.97 -8.85
C VAL A 314 -5.68 4.33 -8.56
N PHE A 315 -5.61 5.17 -9.58
CA PHE A 315 -5.02 6.49 -9.47
C PHE A 315 -5.76 7.50 -10.32
N THR A 316 -5.73 8.75 -9.89
CA THR A 316 -6.35 9.86 -10.60
C THR A 316 -5.48 11.11 -10.58
N TYR A 317 -5.67 11.98 -11.57
CA TYR A 317 -5.00 13.26 -11.62
C TYR A 317 -5.51 14.18 -10.51
N VAL A 318 -4.57 14.89 -9.90
CA VAL A 318 -4.78 15.88 -8.86
C VAL A 318 -3.91 17.11 -9.18
N PRO A 319 -4.21 18.29 -8.60
CA PRO A 319 -3.34 19.46 -8.76
C PRO A 319 -1.88 19.12 -8.46
N TYR A 320 -0.97 19.70 -9.26
CA TYR A 320 0.46 19.45 -9.11
C TYR A 320 0.90 19.82 -7.69
N PHE A 321 1.61 18.91 -7.03
CA PHE A 321 2.01 19.02 -5.62
C PHE A 321 0.87 19.08 -4.59
N MET A 322 -0.34 18.66 -4.93
CA MET A 322 -1.40 18.45 -3.92
C MET A 322 -0.90 17.51 -2.82
N HIS A 323 -1.05 17.91 -1.55
CA HIS A 323 -0.67 17.11 -0.39
C HIS A 323 -1.70 16.02 -0.06
N ASN A 324 -1.24 14.96 0.59
CA ASN A 324 -2.03 13.90 1.17
C ASN A 324 -2.53 14.35 2.55
N PRO A 325 -3.86 14.48 2.76
CA PRO A 325 -4.41 14.80 4.07
C PRO A 325 -4.05 13.77 5.16
N TRP A 326 -3.71 12.55 4.75
CA TRP A 326 -3.37 11.44 5.64
C TRP A 326 -1.86 11.26 5.88
N ALA A 327 -1.00 12.09 5.26
CA ALA A 327 0.44 12.04 5.51
C ALA A 327 0.77 12.57 6.92
N THR A 328 1.48 11.75 7.70
CA THR A 328 2.03 12.12 9.01
C THR A 328 3.56 12.13 8.91
N GLY A 329 4.18 13.30 9.05
CA GLY A 329 5.63 13.49 8.89
C GLY A 329 6.03 14.94 8.55
N PRO A 330 7.34 15.23 8.39
CA PRO A 330 7.89 16.60 8.28
C PRO A 330 7.28 17.48 7.17
N GLY A 331 6.67 16.87 6.15
CA GLY A 331 6.00 17.59 5.06
C GLY A 331 4.72 18.33 5.47
N ARG A 332 4.23 18.19 6.72
CA ARG A 332 3.08 18.95 7.23
C ARG A 332 3.47 20.35 7.73
N GLU A 333 4.72 20.56 8.13
CA GLU A 333 5.20 21.86 8.63
C GLU A 333 5.56 22.81 7.47
N GLU A 334 6.11 22.30 6.36
CA GLU A 334 6.47 23.13 5.19
C GLU A 334 5.26 23.60 4.37
N ALA A 335 4.09 22.98 4.53
CA ALA A 335 2.86 23.38 3.83
C ALA A 335 2.05 24.46 4.59
N SER A 336 2.53 24.88 5.77
CA SER A 336 1.87 25.87 6.63
C SER A 336 2.57 27.23 6.69
N GLU A 337 3.57 27.49 5.84
CA GLU A 337 4.23 28.80 5.69
C GLU A 337 3.95 29.49 4.35
#